data_AF-A0A4V2IJ13-F1
#
_entry.id   AF-A0A4V2IJ13-F1
#
_cell.length_a   1.000
_cell.length_b   1.000
_cell.length_c   1.000
_cell.angle_alpha   90.00
_cell.angle_beta   90.00
_cell.angle_gamma   90.00
#
_symmetry.space_group_name_H-M   'P 1'
#
loop_
_entity.id
_entity.type
_entity.pdbx_description
1 polymer ?
#
loop_
_entity_poly.entity_id
_entity_poly.type
_entity_poly.pdbx_seq_one_letter_code
_entity_poly.pdbx_strand_id
1 'polypeptide(L)'
;MPMQIDHDPKEPKVDRGPGPWKSLFVVLLVGFFINLFTRSIDWVSLSLGAAIGGCVVAWAIEITGNKVPDSWRGKSGHSRRSGFDQR
;
A
#
# COMPACT_ATOMS: atom_id res chain seq x y z
N MET A 1 -24.72 -1.21 19.27
CA MET A 1 -24.52 -2.39 18.40
C MET A 1 -23.31 -2.09 17.53
N PRO A 2 -22.24 -2.91 17.54
CA PRO A 2 -21.12 -2.65 16.63
C PRO A 2 -21.64 -2.83 15.21
N MET A 3 -21.45 -1.81 14.37
CA MET A 3 -21.80 -1.87 12.96
C MET A 3 -20.79 -2.78 12.28
N GLN A 4 -21.11 -4.07 12.17
CA GLN A 4 -20.33 -5.03 11.43
C GLN A 4 -20.69 -4.81 9.96
N ILE A 5 -19.77 -4.20 9.20
CA ILE A 5 -19.92 -4.03 7.75
C ILE A 5 -19.89 -5.44 7.16
N ASP A 6 -21.07 -5.91 6.73
CA ASP A 6 -21.25 -7.22 6.10
C ASP A 6 -20.70 -7.12 4.67
N HIS A 7 -19.47 -7.59 4.48
CA HIS A 7 -18.85 -7.64 3.15
C HIS A 7 -19.45 -8.82 2.39
N ASP A 8 -20.18 -8.55 1.31
CA ASP A 8 -20.66 -9.58 0.39
C ASP A 8 -19.44 -10.32 -0.20
N PRO A 9 -19.29 -11.64 0.04
CA PRO A 9 -18.20 -12.42 -0.52
C PRO A 9 -18.18 -12.44 -2.06
N LYS A 10 -19.29 -12.09 -2.71
CA LYS A 10 -19.42 -12.01 -4.17
C LYS A 10 -19.16 -10.62 -4.74
N GLU A 11 -18.81 -9.64 -3.91
CA GLU A 11 -18.45 -8.31 -4.41
C GLU A 11 -17.26 -8.42 -5.39
N PRO A 12 -17.37 -7.85 -6.61
CA PRO A 12 -16.28 -7.88 -7.56
C PRO A 12 -15.04 -7.25 -6.92
N LYS A 13 -13.90 -7.94 -6.97
CA LYS A 13 -12.63 -7.37 -6.49
C LYS A 13 -12.40 -6.07 -7.26
N VAL A 14 -12.16 -4.97 -6.53
CA VAL A 14 -11.77 -3.70 -7.12
C VAL A 14 -10.65 -3.95 -8.12
N ASP A 15 -10.90 -3.61 -9.38
CA ASP A 15 -9.93 -3.77 -10.45
C ASP A 15 -8.79 -2.77 -10.22
N ARG A 16 -7.66 -3.31 -9.78
CA ARG A 16 -6.41 -2.57 -9.61
C ARG A 16 -5.58 -2.84 -10.86
N GLY A 17 -6.03 -2.28 -11.97
CA GLY A 17 -5.26 -2.29 -13.21
C GLY A 17 -3.85 -1.75 -12.97
N PRO A 18 -2.86 -2.14 -13.80
CA PRO A 18 -1.49 -1.68 -13.61
C PRO A 18 -1.45 -0.15 -13.76
N GLY A 19 -1.19 0.57 -12.66
CA GLY A 19 -1.03 2.02 -12.68
C GLY A 19 0.09 2.49 -13.61
N PRO A 20 0.26 3.82 -13.81
CA PRO A 20 1.22 4.41 -14.75
C PRO A 20 2.70 4.30 -14.30
N TRP A 21 3.02 3.29 -13.49
CA TRP A 21 4.31 3.13 -12.80
C TRP A 21 5.49 2.99 -13.75
N LYS A 22 5.32 2.31 -14.88
CA LYS A 22 6.40 2.13 -15.86
C LYS A 22 6.92 3.46 -16.39
N SER A 23 6.02 4.33 -16.85
CA SER A 23 6.41 5.65 -17.37
C SER A 23 6.92 6.56 -16.26
N LEU A 24 6.29 6.52 -15.08
CA LEU A 24 6.71 7.33 -13.93
C LEU A 24 8.14 6.99 -13.47
N PHE A 25 8.48 5.71 -13.33
CA PHE A 25 9.84 5.30 -12.98
C PHE A 25 10.86 5.68 -14.05
N VAL A 26 10.51 5.54 -15.33
CA VAL A 26 11.39 5.96 -16.43
C VAL A 26 11.69 7.45 -16.35
N VAL A 27 10.68 8.30 -16.19
CA VAL A 27 10.85 9.76 -16.11
C VAL A 27 11.72 10.14 -14.90
N LEU A 28 11.45 9.57 -13.73
CA LEU A 28 12.20 9.88 -12.51
C LEU A 28 13.65 9.41 -12.58
N LEU A 29 13.90 8.18 -13.06
CA LEU A 29 15.26 7.66 -13.19
C LEU A 29 16.06 8.44 -14.23
N VAL A 30 15.47 8.74 -15.39
CA VAL A 30 16.13 9.55 -16.42
C VAL A 30 16.45 10.94 -15.88
N GLY A 31 15.50 11.60 -15.19
CA GLY A 31 15.74 12.89 -14.56
C GLY A 31 16.84 12.85 -13.51
N PHE A 32 16.86 11.82 -12.66
CA PHE A 32 17.89 11.61 -11.65
C PHE A 32 19.28 11.39 -12.26
N PHE A 33 19.40 10.53 -13.29
CA PHE A 33 20.68 10.31 -13.96
C PHE A 33 21.15 11.55 -14.71
N ILE A 34 20.28 12.25 -15.44
CA ILE A 34 20.64 13.52 -16.09
C ILE A 34 21.18 14.50 -15.07
N ASN A 35 20.50 14.67 -13.93
CA ASN A 35 20.95 15.54 -12.85
C ASN A 35 22.33 15.11 -12.32
N LEU A 36 22.52 13.81 -12.06
CA LEU A 36 23.77 13.26 -11.51
C LEU A 36 24.97 13.40 -12.46
N PHE A 37 24.75 13.31 -13.78
CA PHE A 37 25.83 13.42 -14.77
C PHE A 37 26.10 14.85 -15.25
N THR A 38 25.16 15.78 -15.08
CA THR A 38 25.31 17.17 -15.53
C THR A 38 25.62 18.14 -14.39
N ARG A 39 25.32 17.76 -13.15
CA ARG A 39 25.47 18.61 -11.96
C ARG A 39 26.10 17.81 -10.82
N SER A 40 26.59 18.52 -9.81
CA SER A 40 26.99 17.89 -8.55
C SER A 40 25.77 17.46 -7.75
N ILE A 41 25.98 16.53 -6.82
CA ILE A 41 24.93 16.12 -5.87
C ILE A 41 24.50 17.33 -5.04
N ASP A 42 23.25 17.72 -5.18
CA ASP A 42 22.65 18.86 -4.50
C ASP A 42 21.23 18.53 -4.01
N TRP A 43 20.50 19.55 -3.56
CA TRP A 43 19.12 19.40 -3.09
C TRP A 43 18.17 18.88 -4.19
N VAL A 44 18.48 19.10 -5.47
CA VAL A 44 17.70 18.55 -6.58
C VAL A 44 17.93 17.05 -6.66
N SER A 45 19.18 16.59 -6.55
CA SER A 45 19.48 15.15 -6.49
C SER A 45 18.79 14.47 -5.30
N LEU A 46 18.82 15.11 -4.12
CA LEU A 46 18.15 14.59 -2.92
C LEU A 46 16.63 14.48 -3.11
N SER A 47 15.99 15.51 -3.68
CA SER A 47 14.54 15.51 -3.90
C SER A 47 14.11 14.49 -4.97
N LEU A 48 14.90 14.32 -6.04
CA LEU A 48 14.68 13.27 -7.03
C LEU A 48 14.84 11.87 -6.43
N GLY A 49 15.87 11.66 -5.59
CA GLY A 49 16.04 10.40 -4.86
C GLY A 49 14.86 10.10 -3.93
N ALA A 50 14.38 11.10 -3.19
CA ALA A 50 13.21 10.99 -2.33
C ALA A 50 11.93 10.70 -3.14
N ALA A 51 11.76 11.35 -4.29
CA ALA A 51 10.62 11.10 -5.19
C ALA A 51 10.62 9.67 -5.73
N ILE A 52 11.78 9.15 -6.14
CA ILE A 52 11.95 7.75 -6.55
C ILE A 52 11.56 6.81 -5.40
N GLY A 53 12.10 7.04 -4.20
CA GLY A 53 11.79 6.23 -3.03
C GLY A 53 10.29 6.24 -2.68
N GLY A 54 9.67 7.41 -2.69
CA GLY A 54 8.23 7.57 -2.47
C GLY A 54 7.39 6.84 -3.53
N CYS A 55 7.78 6.90 -4.80
CA CYS A 55 7.10 6.16 -5.87
C CYS A 55 7.23 4.65 -5.69
N VAL A 56 8.37 4.14 -5.25
CA VAL A 56 8.54 2.71 -4.95
C VAL A 56 7.61 2.28 -3.80
N VAL A 57 7.51 3.07 -2.74
CA VAL A 57 6.59 2.79 -1.63
C VAL A 57 5.14 2.81 -2.10
N ALA A 58 4.74 3.84 -2.85
CA ALA A 58 3.37 3.95 -3.36
C ALA A 58 3.01 2.79 -4.31
N TRP A 59 3.93 2.43 -5.20
CA TRP A 59 3.80 1.26 -6.07
C TRP A 59 3.65 -0.05 -5.28
N ALA A 60 4.45 -0.24 -4.23
CA ALA A 60 4.36 -1.40 -3.36
C ALA A 60 3.01 -1.46 -2.62
N ILE A 61 2.50 -0.31 -2.16
CA ILE A 61 1.17 -0.22 -1.54
C ILE A 61 0.07 -0.62 -2.53
N GLU A 62 0.17 -0.17 -3.78
CA GLU A 62 -0.80 -0.53 -4.82
C GLU A 62 -0.81 -2.03 -5.10
N ILE A 63 0.37 -2.64 -5.29
CA ILE A 63 0.51 -4.09 -5.52
C ILE A 63 0.00 -4.90 -4.34
N THR A 64 0.38 -4.52 -3.13
CA THR A 64 -0.03 -5.24 -1.90
C THR A 64 -1.48 -4.94 -1.51
N GLY A 65 -2.07 -3.88 -2.07
CA GLY A 65 -3.40 -3.39 -1.71
C GLY A 65 -3.47 -2.85 -0.29
N ASN A 66 -2.35 -2.39 0.26
CA ASN A 66 -2.19 -2.01 1.67
C ASN A 66 -2.69 -3.08 2.65
N LYS A 67 -2.65 -4.36 2.27
CA LYS A 67 -3.14 -5.45 3.13
C LYS A 67 -2.16 -5.67 4.28
N VAL A 68 -2.70 -5.67 5.49
CA VAL A 68 -1.97 -6.11 6.69
C VAL A 68 -1.82 -7.63 6.66
N PRO A 69 -0.62 -8.19 6.89
CA PRO A 69 -0.41 -9.64 6.98
C PRO A 69 -1.32 -10.29 8.01
N ASP A 70 -1.83 -11.50 7.72
CA ASP A 70 -2.68 -12.23 8.66
C ASP A 70 -1.96 -12.59 9.96
N SER A 71 -0.62 -12.73 9.92
CA SER A 71 0.20 -12.91 11.13
C SER A 71 0.17 -11.72 12.08
N TRP A 72 -0.20 -10.53 11.59
CA TRP A 72 -0.36 -9.32 12.41
C TRP A 72 -1.80 -9.10 12.88
N ARG A 73 -2.78 -9.81 12.28
CA ARG A 73 -4.15 -9.87 12.81
C ARG A 73 -4.14 -10.77 14.04
N GLY A 74 -4.11 -10.16 15.23
CA GLY A 74 -4.23 -10.90 16.48
C GLY A 74 -5.47 -11.81 16.49
N LYS A 75 -5.36 -12.99 17.09
CA LYS A 75 -6.51 -13.88 17.32
C LYS A 75 -7.57 -13.10 18.10
N SER A 76 -8.68 -12.74 17.45
CA SER A 76 -9.85 -12.20 18.14
C SER A 76 -10.32 -13.27 19.12
N GLY A 77 -10.10 -13.04 20.41
CA GLY A 77 -10.57 -13.91 21.47
C GLY A 77 -12.07 -14.07 21.35
N HIS A 78 -12.50 -15.26 20.95
CA HIS A 78 -13.90 -15.66 20.91
C HIS A 78 -14.37 -15.75 22.37
N SER A 79 -14.74 -14.61 22.96
CA SER A 79 -15.38 -14.56 24.27
C SER A 79 -16.77 -15.16 24.10
N ARG A 80 -16.80 -16.48 24.25
CA ARG A 80 -17.98 -17.33 24.28
C ARG A 80 -18.79 -16.87 25.49
N ARG A 81 -19.63 -15.87 25.30
CA ARG A 81 -20.65 -15.46 26.28
C ARG A 81 -21.66 -16.60 26.28
N SER A 82 -21.44 -17.58 27.14
CA SER A 82 -22.43 -18.61 27.47
C SER A 82 -23.64 -17.87 28.04
N GLY A 83 -24.64 -17.69 27.19
CA GLY A 83 -25.95 -17.23 27.57
C GLY A 83 -26.46 -18.13 28.69
N PHE A 84 -26.84 -17.46 29.77
CA PHE A 84 -27.72 -17.98 30.78
C PHE A 84 -29.01 -18.47 30.12
N ASP A 85 -29.66 -19.42 30.79
CA ASP A 85 -31.09 -19.75 30.71
C ASP A 85 -31.53 -20.84 29.72
N GLN A 86 -31.81 -22.03 30.28
CA GLN A 86 -33.13 -22.68 30.18
C GLN A 86 -33.23 -23.86 31.15
N ARG A 87 -33.87 -23.61 32.31
CA ARG A 87 -34.87 -24.43 33.03
C ARG A 87 -34.83 -24.22 34.54
#